data_AF-A6E6Z4-F1
#
_entry.id   AF-A6E6Z4-F1
#
_cell.length_a   1.000
_cell.length_b   1.000
_cell.length_c   1.000
_cell.angle_alpha   90.00
_cell.angle_beta   90.00
_cell.angle_gamma   90.00
#
_symmetry.space_group_name_H-M   'P 1'
#
loop_
_entity.id
_entity.type
_entity.pdbx_description
1 polymer ?
#
loop_
_entity_poly.entity_id
_entity_poly.type
_entity_poly.pdbx_seq_one_letter_code
_entity_poly.pdbx_strand_id
1 'polypeptide(L)'
;MNIDFEKTDGLVPVIIQDVHTLEVLMLGYMNQEAWTKTNAEGKVTFFSRSKQRLWTKGEESGHFLFVKETHIDCDNDTILIKASPVGPTCHTGSRSCFKTNYNQNFIFELEQIIADRYENPVEGSYVNKLRSKGINKIAQKVGEEGVETVIAALNETDEEFIGESSDLIFHLLVLLREKGKTLSEIAQNLEKRHQK
;
A
#
# COMPACT_ATOMS: atom_id res chain seq x y z
N MET A 1 -15.00 -19.16 -0.22
CA MET A 1 -14.82 -18.64 1.15
C MET A 1 -16.07 -18.97 1.94
N ASN A 2 -15.97 -19.57 3.12
CA ASN A 2 -17.11 -19.93 3.97
C ASN A 2 -17.17 -18.92 5.12
N ILE A 3 -18.14 -18.01 5.11
CA ILE A 3 -18.23 -16.89 6.09
C ILE A 3 -19.36 -17.21 7.06
N ASP A 4 -19.06 -17.13 8.36
CA ASP A 4 -20.03 -17.37 9.43
C ASP A 4 -20.78 -16.09 9.79
N PHE A 5 -21.79 -15.76 8.97
CA PHE A 5 -22.67 -14.63 9.26
C PHE A 5 -23.55 -14.86 10.49
N GLU A 6 -23.84 -16.11 10.87
CA GLU A 6 -24.70 -16.41 12.02
C GLU A 6 -24.02 -16.04 13.34
N LYS A 7 -22.73 -16.32 13.48
CA LYS A 7 -21.91 -15.97 14.66
C LYS A 7 -21.86 -14.47 14.95
N THR A 8 -22.11 -13.63 13.95
CA THR A 8 -22.10 -12.17 14.04
C THR A 8 -23.48 -11.54 13.81
N ASP A 9 -24.57 -12.24 14.14
CA ASP A 9 -25.95 -11.75 14.02
C ASP A 9 -26.31 -11.22 12.61
N GLY A 10 -25.78 -11.88 11.57
CA GLY A 10 -25.98 -11.55 10.16
C GLY A 10 -25.06 -10.45 9.60
N LEU A 11 -24.14 -9.89 10.41
CA LEU A 11 -23.26 -8.79 10.01
C LEU A 11 -21.81 -9.02 10.43
N VAL A 12 -20.97 -9.44 9.48
CA VAL A 12 -19.54 -9.64 9.74
C VAL A 12 -18.77 -8.32 9.66
N PRO A 13 -17.79 -8.08 10.55
CA PRO A 13 -16.81 -7.03 10.38
C PRO A 13 -15.96 -7.26 9.11
N VAL A 14 -15.70 -6.18 8.40
CA VAL A 14 -14.83 -6.19 7.22
C VAL A 14 -13.79 -5.10 7.34
N ILE A 15 -12.53 -5.52 7.43
CA ILE A 15 -11.36 -4.64 7.44
C ILE A 15 -10.99 -4.38 5.99
N ILE A 16 -10.90 -3.10 5.61
CA ILE A 16 -10.37 -2.70 4.33
C ILE A 16 -8.95 -2.19 4.50
N GLN A 17 -8.04 -2.75 3.73
CA GLN A 17 -6.63 -2.40 3.74
C GLN A 17 -6.20 -2.04 2.32
N ASP A 18 -5.37 -1.01 2.19
CA ASP A 18 -4.75 -0.66 0.91
C ASP A 18 -3.86 -1.81 0.44
N VAL A 19 -4.03 -2.24 -0.81
CA VAL A 19 -3.25 -3.35 -1.38
C VAL A 19 -1.78 -2.98 -1.59
N HIS A 20 -1.47 -1.70 -1.81
CA HIS A 20 -0.13 -1.21 -2.11
C HIS A 20 0.58 -0.76 -0.83
N THR A 21 -0.07 0.09 -0.04
CA THR A 21 0.54 0.66 1.16
C THR A 21 0.33 -0.19 2.40
N LEU A 22 -0.51 -1.23 2.37
CA LEU A 22 -0.86 -2.03 3.54
C LEU A 22 -1.46 -1.21 4.70
N GLU A 23 -1.86 0.05 4.48
CA GLU A 23 -2.53 0.85 5.49
C GLU A 23 -3.97 0.36 5.68
N VAL A 24 -4.41 0.22 6.93
CA VAL A 24 -5.83 -0.03 7.21
C VAL A 24 -6.61 1.24 6.89
N LEU A 25 -7.51 1.15 5.90
CA LEU A 25 -8.27 2.28 5.38
C LEU A 25 -9.54 2.52 6.21
N MET A 26 -10.29 1.46 6.52
CA MET A 26 -11.50 1.55 7.32
C MET A 26 -11.96 0.16 7.80
N LEU A 27 -12.87 0.17 8.76
CA LEU A 27 -13.71 -0.98 9.11
C LEU A 27 -15.15 -0.68 8.71
N GLY A 28 -15.80 -1.66 8.09
CA GLY A 28 -17.24 -1.64 7.86
C GLY A 28 -17.87 -2.98 8.22
N TYR A 29 -19.16 -3.12 7.91
CA TYR A 29 -19.91 -4.36 8.15
C TYR A 29 -20.59 -4.80 6.86
N MET A 30 -20.60 -6.10 6.60
CA MET A 30 -21.31 -6.69 5.48
C MET A 30 -22.31 -7.72 5.98
N ASN A 31 -23.51 -7.71 5.42
CA ASN A 31 -24.38 -8.88 5.44
C ASN A 31 -24.09 -9.75 4.19
N GLN A 32 -24.74 -10.90 4.10
CA GLN A 32 -24.58 -11.83 2.97
C GLN A 32 -24.82 -11.15 1.61
N GLU A 33 -25.79 -10.25 1.52
CA GLU A 33 -26.13 -9.53 0.28
C GLU A 33 -25.03 -8.53 -0.12
N ALA A 34 -24.50 -7.76 0.83
CA ALA A 34 -23.41 -6.83 0.62
C ALA A 34 -22.13 -7.55 0.17
N TRP A 35 -21.83 -8.71 0.75
CA TRP A 35 -20.74 -9.59 0.31
C TRP A 35 -20.94 -10.10 -1.11
N THR A 36 -22.14 -10.59 -1.43
CA THR A 36 -22.49 -11.08 -2.77
C THR A 36 -22.31 -9.99 -3.82
N LYS A 37 -22.80 -8.78 -3.53
CA LYS A 37 -22.64 -7.62 -4.42
C LYS A 37 -21.18 -7.19 -4.57
N THR A 38 -20.42 -7.19 -3.48
CA THR A 38 -18.98 -6.88 -3.51
C THR A 38 -18.21 -7.79 -4.46
N ASN A 39 -18.47 -9.10 -4.39
CA ASN A 39 -17.82 -10.08 -5.27
C ASN A 39 -18.26 -9.95 -6.73
N ALA A 40 -19.54 -9.66 -6.97
CA ALA A 40 -20.07 -9.51 -8.31
C ALA A 40 -19.54 -8.25 -9.02
N GLU A 41 -19.40 -7.15 -8.29
CA GLU A 41 -19.04 -5.84 -8.89
C GLU A 41 -17.55 -5.50 -8.77
N GLY A 42 -16.80 -6.21 -7.92
CA GLY A 42 -15.41 -5.86 -7.61
C GLY A 42 -15.26 -4.52 -6.88
N LYS A 43 -16.34 -4.02 -6.27
CA LYS A 43 -16.39 -2.77 -5.49
C LYS A 43 -16.89 -3.05 -4.10
N VAL A 44 -16.21 -2.50 -3.09
CA VAL A 44 -16.58 -2.71 -1.69
C VAL A 44 -17.98 -2.15 -1.42
N THR A 45 -18.90 -3.04 -1.07
CA THR A 45 -20.27 -2.73 -0.67
C THR A 45 -20.50 -3.15 0.76
N PHE A 46 -20.93 -2.22 1.61
CA PHE A 46 -21.28 -2.46 3.00
C PHE A 46 -22.79 -2.54 3.20
N PHE A 47 -23.20 -3.04 4.36
CA PHE A 47 -24.57 -2.86 4.87
C PHE A 47 -24.58 -1.73 5.91
N SER A 48 -25.36 -0.68 5.66
CA SER A 48 -25.54 0.41 6.60
C SER A 48 -26.55 0.02 7.68
N ARG A 49 -26.08 -0.22 8.90
CA ARG A 49 -26.94 -0.53 10.06
C ARG A 49 -27.93 0.60 10.40
N SER A 50 -27.53 1.85 10.20
CA SER A 50 -28.39 3.00 10.49
C SER A 50 -29.45 3.23 9.40
N LYS A 51 -29.09 3.03 8.12
CA LYS A 51 -30.00 3.24 6.98
C LYS A 51 -30.71 1.96 6.53
N GLN A 52 -30.38 0.80 7.10
CA GLN A 52 -30.92 -0.53 6.78
C GLN A 52 -30.92 -0.82 5.27
N ARG A 53 -29.80 -0.51 4.60
CA ARG A 53 -29.63 -0.71 3.15
C ARG A 53 -28.19 -1.04 2.78
N LEU A 54 -28.01 -1.61 1.59
CA LEU A 54 -26.71 -1.68 0.94
C LEU A 54 -26.17 -0.28 0.63
N TRP A 55 -24.86 -0.12 0.76
CA TRP A 55 -24.14 1.10 0.46
C TRP A 55 -22.79 0.75 -0.19
N THR A 56 -22.63 1.11 -1.46
CA THR A 56 -21.36 0.90 -2.18
C THR A 56 -20.43 2.06 -1.86
N LYS A 57 -19.26 1.78 -1.30
CA LYS A 57 -18.31 2.84 -0.94
C LYS A 57 -17.93 3.61 -2.19
N GLY A 58 -18.16 4.92 -2.17
CA GLY A 58 -17.90 5.81 -3.30
C GLY A 58 -19.11 6.10 -4.18
N GLU A 59 -20.28 5.52 -3.93
CA GLU A 59 -21.48 5.74 -4.78
C GLU A 59 -21.92 7.23 -4.86
N GLU A 60 -21.67 8.00 -3.81
CA GLU A 60 -21.94 9.46 -3.78
C GLU A 60 -20.69 10.30 -4.06
N SER A 61 -19.52 9.88 -3.55
CA SER A 61 -18.28 10.69 -3.58
C SER A 61 -17.36 10.41 -4.77
N GLY A 62 -17.60 9.33 -5.52
CA GLY A 62 -16.67 8.80 -6.54
C GLY A 62 -15.43 8.10 -5.96
N HIS A 63 -15.24 8.09 -4.64
CA HIS A 63 -14.08 7.48 -3.99
C HIS A 63 -14.32 6.00 -3.71
N PHE A 64 -14.28 5.21 -4.78
CA PHE A 64 -14.48 3.76 -4.76
C PHE A 64 -13.29 3.02 -4.13
N LEU A 65 -13.58 1.84 -3.59
CA LEU A 65 -12.58 0.88 -3.16
C LEU A 65 -12.74 -0.36 -4.05
N PHE A 66 -11.77 -0.58 -4.95
CA PHE A 66 -11.79 -1.72 -5.86
C PHE A 66 -11.15 -2.93 -5.20
N VAL A 67 -11.88 -4.04 -5.14
CA VAL A 67 -11.43 -5.29 -4.55
C VAL A 67 -10.27 -5.86 -5.38
N LYS A 68 -9.17 -6.22 -4.70
CA LYS A 68 -8.02 -6.91 -5.31
C LYS A 68 -7.85 -8.30 -4.74
N GLU A 69 -7.96 -8.43 -3.43
CA GLU A 69 -7.91 -9.72 -2.74
C GLU A 69 -8.89 -9.73 -1.58
N THR A 70 -9.34 -10.93 -1.22
CA THR A 70 -10.21 -11.15 -0.08
C THR A 70 -9.67 -12.31 0.73
N HIS A 71 -9.57 -12.11 2.04
CA HIS A 71 -9.12 -13.10 3.01
C HIS A 71 -10.16 -13.20 4.12
N ILE A 72 -10.20 -14.35 4.79
CA ILE A 72 -11.03 -14.59 5.97
C ILE A 72 -10.12 -15.03 7.11
N ASP A 73 -10.47 -14.67 8.34
CA ASP A 73 -9.74 -15.11 9.52
C ASP A 73 -9.98 -16.58 9.87
N CYS A 74 -9.32 -17.05 10.93
CA CYS A 74 -9.23 -18.48 11.23
C CYS A 74 -10.53 -19.10 11.77
N ASP A 75 -11.43 -18.30 12.32
CA ASP A 75 -12.74 -18.71 12.82
C ASP A 75 -13.91 -18.16 11.98
N ASN A 76 -13.61 -17.67 10.78
CA ASN A 76 -14.52 -17.34 9.69
C ASN A 76 -15.53 -16.22 9.97
N ASP A 77 -15.25 -15.32 10.91
CA ASP A 77 -16.18 -14.25 11.29
C ASP A 77 -15.72 -12.84 10.91
N THR A 78 -14.48 -12.68 10.44
CA THR A 78 -13.96 -11.39 9.97
C THR A 78 -13.35 -11.51 8.58
N ILE A 79 -13.69 -10.55 7.71
CA ILE A 79 -13.14 -10.47 6.35
C ILE A 79 -12.07 -9.38 6.28
N LEU A 80 -10.95 -9.69 5.64
CA LEU A 80 -9.97 -8.70 5.19
C LEU A 80 -10.09 -8.54 3.67
N ILE A 81 -10.41 -7.32 3.22
CA ILE A 81 -10.37 -6.96 1.80
C ILE A 81 -9.15 -6.08 1.56
N LYS A 82 -8.25 -6.57 0.69
CA LYS A 82 -7.21 -5.73 0.08
C LYS A 82 -7.84 -4.98 -1.08
N ALA A 83 -7.87 -3.66 -1.01
CA ALA A 83 -8.51 -2.80 -2.00
C ALA A 83 -7.53 -1.77 -2.57
N SER A 84 -7.78 -1.36 -3.82
CA SER A 84 -7.16 -0.20 -4.45
C SER A 84 -8.12 0.99 -4.35
N PRO A 85 -7.79 2.04 -3.58
CA PRO A 85 -8.67 3.19 -3.41
C PRO A 85 -8.60 4.17 -4.58
N VAL A 86 -9.73 4.80 -4.89
CA VAL A 86 -9.79 6.00 -5.76
C VAL A 86 -9.92 7.22 -4.87
N GLY A 87 -8.87 8.06 -4.83
CA GLY A 87 -8.86 9.26 -3.98
C GLY A 87 -8.91 8.94 -2.48
N PRO A 88 -9.24 9.92 -1.63
CA PRO A 88 -9.28 9.72 -0.18
C PRO A 88 -10.42 8.78 0.24
N THR A 89 -10.11 7.81 1.10
CA THR A 89 -11.14 6.90 1.61
C THR A 89 -12.10 7.61 2.56
N CYS A 90 -11.57 8.47 3.43
CA CYS A 90 -12.35 9.14 4.47
C CYS A 90 -13.07 10.38 3.94
N HIS A 91 -14.26 10.63 4.48
CA HIS A 91 -15.07 11.81 4.16
C HIS A 91 -14.42 13.14 4.60
N THR A 92 -13.43 13.10 5.49
CA THR A 92 -12.64 14.27 5.90
C THR A 92 -11.53 14.61 4.89
N GLY A 93 -11.42 13.86 3.80
CA GLY A 93 -10.33 14.00 2.81
C GLY A 93 -9.04 13.28 3.20
N SER A 94 -9.01 12.52 4.31
CA SER A 94 -7.85 11.71 4.67
C SER A 94 -7.85 10.36 3.96
N ARG A 95 -6.66 9.80 3.74
CA ARG A 95 -6.44 8.48 3.12
C ARG A 95 -7.13 7.33 3.86
N SER A 96 -7.14 7.39 5.19
CA SER A 96 -7.75 6.42 6.10
C SER A 96 -8.73 7.10 7.05
N CYS A 97 -9.71 6.33 7.56
CA CYS A 97 -10.56 6.71 8.67
C CYS A 97 -9.78 6.81 10.00
N PHE A 98 -8.66 6.09 10.10
CA PHE A 98 -7.79 6.10 11.28
C PHE A 98 -6.74 7.21 11.13
N LYS A 99 -6.70 8.16 12.07
CA LYS A 99 -5.72 9.25 12.09
C LYS A 99 -4.38 8.76 12.65
N THR A 100 -3.67 7.93 11.88
CA THR A 100 -2.31 7.50 12.23
C THR A 100 -1.33 8.66 12.01
N ASN A 101 -0.40 8.87 12.96
CA ASN A 101 0.48 10.05 12.96
C ASN A 101 1.47 10.06 11.79
N TYR A 102 2.01 8.89 11.43
CA TYR A 102 3.02 8.73 10.40
C TYR A 102 2.60 7.63 9.43
N ASN A 103 2.82 7.84 8.12
CA ASN A 103 2.69 6.76 7.15
C ASN A 103 3.91 5.85 7.27
N GLN A 104 3.88 4.90 8.22
CA GLN A 104 4.94 3.89 8.38
C GLN A 104 5.20 3.10 7.08
N ASN A 105 4.22 3.12 6.18
CA ASN A 105 4.23 2.43 4.92
C ASN A 105 4.59 3.34 3.74
N PHE A 106 5.13 4.54 4.00
CA PHE A 106 5.51 5.50 2.96
C PHE A 106 6.52 4.92 1.96
N ILE A 107 7.36 3.96 2.37
CA ILE A 107 8.29 3.29 1.43
C ILE A 107 7.56 2.55 0.30
N PHE A 108 6.39 1.97 0.59
CA PHE A 108 5.55 1.32 -0.43
C PHE A 108 4.85 2.37 -1.31
N GLU A 109 4.42 3.49 -0.72
CA GLU A 109 3.89 4.63 -1.49
C GLU A 109 4.96 5.22 -2.42
N LEU A 110 6.19 5.36 -1.92
CA LEU A 110 7.34 5.85 -2.67
C LEU A 110 7.67 4.93 -3.86
N GLU A 111 7.61 3.61 -3.67
CA GLU A 111 7.73 2.66 -4.79
C GLU A 111 6.68 2.92 -5.87
N GLN A 112 5.42 3.16 -5.48
CA GLN A 112 4.35 3.49 -6.45
C GLN A 112 4.59 4.84 -7.13
N ILE A 113 5.05 5.87 -6.40
CA ILE A 113 5.42 7.17 -6.97
C ILE A 113 6.53 6.99 -8.01
N ILE A 114 7.56 6.20 -7.70
CA ILE A 114 8.64 5.90 -8.64
C ILE A 114 8.09 5.14 -9.85
N ALA A 115 7.24 4.13 -9.65
CA ALA A 115 6.63 3.37 -10.74
C ALA A 115 5.80 4.25 -11.68
N ASP A 116 4.97 5.14 -11.12
CA ASP A 116 4.18 6.12 -11.87
C ASP A 116 5.08 7.05 -12.68
N ARG A 117 6.20 7.55 -12.13
CA ARG A 117 7.13 8.40 -12.91
C ARG A 117 7.74 7.69 -14.12
N TYR A 118 7.82 6.37 -14.10
CA TYR A 118 8.27 5.59 -15.26
C TYR A 118 7.19 5.46 -16.34
N GLU A 119 5.94 5.29 -15.93
CA GLU A 119 4.78 5.08 -16.82
C GLU A 119 4.22 6.41 -17.34
N ASN A 120 4.20 7.42 -16.48
CA ASN A 120 3.73 8.78 -16.70
C ASN A 120 4.86 9.79 -16.40
N PRO A 121 5.83 9.96 -17.33
CA PRO A 121 6.98 10.82 -17.08
C PRO A 121 6.60 12.28 -16.85
N VAL A 122 7.01 12.83 -15.69
CA VAL A 122 6.93 14.26 -15.39
C VAL A 122 8.25 14.95 -15.70
N GLU A 123 8.24 15.91 -16.63
CA GLU A 123 9.42 16.68 -17.01
C GLU A 123 10.09 17.33 -15.79
N GLY A 124 11.42 17.31 -15.74
CA GLY A 124 12.20 17.91 -14.65
C GLY A 124 12.27 17.11 -13.35
N SER A 125 11.45 16.05 -13.17
CA SER A 125 11.52 15.19 -11.96
C SER A 125 12.86 14.48 -11.83
N TYR A 126 13.32 14.27 -10.59
CA TYR A 126 14.62 13.65 -10.31
C TYR A 126 14.72 12.22 -10.86
N VAL A 127 13.66 11.42 -10.71
CA VAL A 127 13.57 10.06 -11.27
C VAL A 127 13.80 10.07 -12.79
N ASN A 128 13.19 11.01 -13.52
CA ASN A 128 13.37 11.10 -14.97
C ASN A 128 14.78 11.56 -15.37
N LYS A 129 15.40 12.46 -14.58
CA LYS A 129 16.79 12.87 -14.78
C LYS A 129 17.78 11.73 -14.55
N LEU A 130 17.50 10.82 -13.61
CA LEU A 130 18.32 9.62 -13.39
C LEU A 130 18.12 8.63 -14.54
N ARG A 131 16.87 8.34 -14.89
CA ARG A 131 16.50 7.43 -15.98
C ARG A 131 17.11 7.85 -17.31
N SER A 132 17.10 9.14 -17.65
CA SER A 132 17.70 9.63 -18.90
C SER A 132 19.23 9.44 -18.98
N LYS A 133 19.91 9.29 -17.84
CA LYS A 133 21.34 8.97 -17.76
C LYS A 133 21.63 7.46 -17.80
N GLY A 134 20.59 6.63 -17.78
CA GLY A 134 20.66 5.18 -17.90
C GLY A 134 21.11 4.43 -16.64
N ILE A 135 21.00 3.10 -16.70
CA ILE A 135 21.24 2.19 -15.58
C ILE A 135 22.59 2.37 -14.89
N ASN A 136 23.66 2.70 -15.62
CA ASN A 136 24.99 2.90 -15.04
C ASN A 136 25.00 4.04 -14.02
N LYS A 137 24.31 5.17 -14.32
CA LYS A 137 24.26 6.29 -13.39
C LYS A 137 23.38 6.00 -12.18
N ILE A 138 22.28 5.26 -12.37
CA ILE A 138 21.41 4.82 -11.28
C ILE A 138 22.18 3.89 -10.33
N ALA A 139 22.86 2.88 -10.86
CA ALA A 139 23.66 1.96 -10.07
C ALA A 139 24.85 2.65 -9.37
N GLN A 140 25.48 3.62 -10.04
CA GLN A 140 26.51 4.45 -9.44
C GLN A 140 25.99 5.18 -8.19
N LYS A 141 24.79 5.78 -8.25
CA LYS A 141 24.20 6.44 -7.08
C LYS A 141 24.02 5.47 -5.92
N VAL A 142 23.49 4.27 -6.15
CA VAL A 142 23.38 3.25 -5.08
C VAL A 142 24.74 2.94 -4.43
N GLY A 143 25.82 2.89 -5.22
CA GLY A 143 27.17 2.70 -4.69
C GLY A 143 27.69 3.91 -3.89
N GLU A 144 27.45 5.13 -4.37
CA GLU A 144 27.81 6.39 -3.67
C GLU A 144 27.11 6.44 -2.30
N GLU A 145 25.78 6.33 -2.27
CA GLU A 145 24.99 6.39 -1.03
C GLU A 145 25.35 5.27 -0.06
N GLY A 146 25.72 4.09 -0.58
CA GLY A 146 26.16 2.97 0.23
C GLY A 146 27.47 3.25 0.97
N VAL A 147 28.40 3.97 0.34
CA VAL A 147 29.64 4.42 0.98
C VAL A 147 29.36 5.56 1.96
N GLU A 148 28.53 6.53 1.57
CA GLU A 148 28.15 7.67 2.40
C GLU A 148 27.43 7.21 3.68
N THR A 149 26.52 6.24 3.58
CA THR A 149 25.87 5.60 4.74
C THR A 149 26.89 4.99 5.71
N VAL A 150 27.92 4.30 5.20
CA VAL A 150 28.98 3.71 6.03
C VAL A 150 29.83 4.78 6.71
N ILE A 151 30.18 5.86 5.98
CA ILE A 151 30.92 6.98 6.55
C ILE A 151 30.10 7.64 7.65
N ALA A 152 28.83 7.93 7.39
CA ALA A 152 27.93 8.57 8.34
C ALA A 152 27.75 7.74 9.62
N ALA A 153 27.61 6.42 9.49
CA ALA A 153 27.51 5.50 10.61
C ALA A 153 28.76 5.49 11.53
N LEU A 154 29.93 5.83 10.99
CA LEU A 154 31.20 5.75 11.72
C LEU A 154 31.67 7.09 12.27
N ASN A 155 31.38 8.19 11.56
CA ASN A 155 32.04 9.46 11.81
C ASN A 155 31.10 10.66 11.88
N GLU A 156 29.80 10.50 11.66
CA GLU A 156 28.85 11.62 11.58
C GLU A 156 27.69 11.50 12.58
N THR A 157 26.71 12.39 12.43
CA THR A 157 25.53 12.46 13.31
C THR A 157 24.44 11.46 12.92
N ASP A 158 23.55 11.15 13.87
CA ASP A 158 22.36 10.34 13.61
C ASP A 158 21.46 10.93 12.51
N GLU A 159 21.42 12.27 12.40
CA GLU A 159 20.66 12.96 11.36
C GLU A 159 21.24 12.68 9.96
N GLU A 160 22.56 12.76 9.82
CA GLU A 160 23.26 12.44 8.58
C GLU A 160 23.12 10.95 8.23
N PHE A 161 23.27 10.06 9.22
CA PHE A 161 23.08 8.63 8.99
C PHE A 161 21.65 8.30 8.49
N ILE A 162 20.62 8.94 9.04
CA ILE A 162 19.25 8.80 8.57
C ILE A 162 19.11 9.35 7.14
N GLY A 163 19.75 10.48 6.83
CA GLY A 163 19.77 11.09 5.50
C GLY A 163 20.35 10.15 4.45
N GLU A 164 21.60 9.71 4.63
CA GLU A 164 22.30 8.83 3.68
C GLU A 164 21.60 7.47 3.53
N SER A 165 21.08 6.91 4.64
CA SER A 165 20.29 5.69 4.59
C SER A 165 19.00 5.86 3.78
N SER A 166 18.37 7.04 3.87
CA SER A 166 17.17 7.37 3.11
C SER A 166 17.46 7.49 1.62
N ASP A 167 18.56 8.13 1.26
CA ASP A 167 18.99 8.28 -0.14
C ASP A 167 19.41 6.93 -0.74
N LEU A 168 20.10 6.09 0.03
CA LEU A 168 20.40 4.70 -0.36
C LEU A 168 19.13 3.92 -0.66
N ILE A 169 18.13 3.96 0.23
CA ILE A 169 16.84 3.30 0.01
C ILE A 169 16.17 3.85 -1.24
N PHE A 170 16.05 5.18 -1.38
CA PHE A 170 15.45 5.80 -2.56
C PHE A 170 16.12 5.34 -3.85
N HIS A 171 17.45 5.40 -3.91
CA HIS A 171 18.21 5.03 -5.10
C HIS A 171 18.12 3.53 -5.40
N LEU A 172 18.03 2.69 -4.37
CA LEU A 172 17.77 1.27 -4.54
C LEU A 172 16.38 1.03 -5.15
N LEU A 173 15.33 1.73 -4.71
CA LEU A 173 13.99 1.61 -5.31
C LEU A 173 13.98 2.00 -6.79
N VAL A 174 14.67 3.09 -7.15
CA VAL A 174 14.82 3.50 -8.56
C VAL A 174 15.54 2.41 -9.37
N LEU A 175 16.61 1.82 -8.83
CA LEU A 175 17.35 0.74 -9.49
C LEU A 175 16.50 -0.53 -9.65
N LEU A 176 15.75 -0.91 -8.62
CA LEU A 176 14.81 -2.03 -8.68
C LEU A 176 13.79 -1.80 -9.80
N ARG A 177 13.19 -0.61 -9.87
CA ARG A 177 12.23 -0.27 -10.93
C ARG A 177 12.86 -0.33 -12.33
N GLU A 178 14.06 0.23 -12.53
CA GLU A 178 14.81 0.15 -13.79
C GLU A 178 15.09 -1.31 -14.20
N LYS A 179 15.28 -2.20 -13.23
CA LYS A 179 15.47 -3.64 -13.42
C LYS A 179 14.17 -4.43 -13.56
N GLY A 180 13.01 -3.79 -13.48
CA GLY A 180 11.70 -4.46 -13.48
C GLY A 180 11.48 -5.32 -12.23
N LYS A 181 11.99 -4.88 -11.08
CA LYS A 181 11.90 -5.54 -9.77
C LYS A 181 11.13 -4.68 -8.76
N THR A 182 10.59 -5.34 -7.74
CA THR A 182 9.78 -4.74 -6.67
C THR A 182 10.32 -5.06 -5.28
N LEU A 183 9.97 -4.23 -4.28
CA LEU A 183 10.21 -4.50 -2.86
C LEU A 183 9.58 -5.81 -2.41
N SER A 184 8.42 -6.19 -2.94
CA SER A 184 7.76 -7.46 -2.62
C SER A 184 8.66 -8.65 -2.98
N GLU A 185 9.31 -8.63 -4.14
CA GLU A 185 10.27 -9.68 -4.53
C GLU A 185 11.48 -9.73 -3.58
N ILE A 186 11.97 -8.57 -3.13
CA ILE A 186 13.09 -8.49 -2.16
C ILE A 186 12.66 -9.03 -0.80
N ALA A 187 11.48 -8.66 -0.31
CA ALA A 187 10.93 -9.12 0.95
C ALA A 187 10.73 -10.65 0.96
N GLN A 188 10.13 -11.21 -0.11
CA GLN A 188 9.99 -12.66 -0.27
C GLN A 188 11.36 -13.37 -0.30
N ASN A 189 12.37 -12.75 -0.90
CA ASN A 189 13.71 -13.31 -0.90
C ASN A 189 14.34 -13.33 0.51
N LEU A 190 14.16 -12.26 1.30
CA LEU A 190 14.65 -12.18 2.67
C LEU A 190 13.92 -13.18 3.60
N GLU A 191 12.60 -13.29 3.47
CA GLU A 191 11.79 -14.24 4.24
C GLU A 191 12.25 -15.69 4.02
N LYS A 192 12.47 -16.09 2.77
CA LYS A 192 12.99 -17.43 2.41
C LYS A 192 14.36 -17.73 3.02
N ARG A 193 15.18 -16.72 3.32
CA ARG A 193 16.48 -16.88 3.97
C ARG A 193 16.35 -17.05 5.48
N HIS A 194 15.35 -16.41 6.10
CA HIS A 194 15.12 -16.50 7.54
C HIS A 194 14.46 -17.82 7.97
N GLN A 195 13.62 -18.40 7.10
CA GLN A 195 12.96 -19.68 7.36
C GLN A 195 13.89 -20.91 7.28
N LYS A 196 15.20 -20.71 7.11
CA LYS A 196 16.25 -21.73 7.17
C LYS A 196 17.06 -21.57 8.44
#